data_AF-A0A0K9YN86-F1
#
_entry.id   AF-A0A0K9YN86-F1
#
_cell.length_a   1.000
_cell.length_b   1.000
_cell.length_c   1.000
_cell.angle_alpha   90.00
_cell.angle_beta   90.00
_cell.angle_gamma   90.00
#
_symmetry.space_group_name_H-M   'P 1'
#
loop_
_entity.id
_entity.type
_entity.pdbx_description
1 polymer ?
#
loop_
_entity_poly.entity_id
_entity_poly.type
_entity_poly.pdbx_seq_one_letter_code
_entity_poly.pdbx_strand_id
1 'polypeptide(L)'
;MRANVAKEITQNAETDNAIKWYEGFKEILFEAIKNQAESRSYSLTIGENNAKLNQYEFISYGVLRDKLQIELEGLGYGFEYINHREGSYITISWN
;
A
#
# COMPACT_ATOMS: atom_id res chain seq x y z
N MET A 1 27.51 17.47 -9.55
CA MET A 1 26.86 16.59 -8.54
C MET A 1 26.46 15.30 -9.24
N ARG A 2 26.91 14.13 -8.76
CA ARG A 2 26.89 12.85 -9.48
C ARG A 2 25.48 12.22 -9.46
N ALA A 3 25.05 11.60 -10.57
CA ALA A 3 23.75 10.94 -10.72
C ALA A 3 23.37 9.94 -9.59
N ASN A 4 24.37 9.36 -8.90
CA ASN A 4 24.13 8.55 -7.70
C ASN A 4 23.44 9.29 -6.56
N VAL A 5 23.80 10.56 -6.32
CA VAL A 5 23.21 11.35 -5.24
C VAL A 5 21.74 11.63 -5.52
N ALA A 6 21.38 11.91 -6.78
CA ALA A 6 19.98 12.09 -7.17
C ALA A 6 19.19 10.78 -7.01
N LYS A 7 19.77 9.63 -7.40
CA LYS A 7 19.14 8.32 -7.24
C LYS A 7 18.91 7.95 -5.76
N GLU A 8 19.89 8.20 -4.89
CA GLU A 8 19.77 7.96 -3.44
C GLU A 8 18.71 8.88 -2.80
N ILE A 9 18.65 10.16 -3.21
CA ILE A 9 17.61 11.09 -2.73
C ILE A 9 16.21 10.60 -3.14
N THR A 10 16.03 10.16 -4.39
CA THR A 10 14.74 9.65 -4.88
C THR A 10 14.34 8.36 -4.14
N GLN A 11 15.26 7.42 -3.91
CA GLN A 11 14.95 6.16 -3.22
C GLN A 11 14.59 6.35 -1.74
N ASN A 12 15.29 7.25 -1.05
CA ASN A 12 14.97 7.59 0.33
C ASN A 12 13.59 8.27 0.41
N ALA A 13 13.30 9.20 -0.51
CA ALA A 13 12.00 9.86 -0.58
C ALA A 13 10.85 8.87 -0.88
N GLU A 14 11.06 7.91 -1.80
CA GLU A 14 10.09 6.85 -2.11
C GLU A 14 9.77 5.99 -0.87
N THR A 15 10.79 5.63 -0.11
CA THR A 15 10.65 4.79 1.09
C THR A 15 9.93 5.53 2.22
N ASP A 16 10.32 6.78 2.48
CA ASP A 16 9.70 7.62 3.52
C ASP A 16 8.22 7.90 3.20
N ASN A 17 7.91 8.15 1.93
CA ASN A 17 6.54 8.35 1.49
C ASN A 17 5.72 7.07 1.59
N ALA A 18 6.31 5.90 1.35
CA ALA A 18 5.63 4.61 1.51
C ALA A 18 5.26 4.34 2.97
N ILE A 19 6.13 4.71 3.91
CA ILE A 19 5.84 4.65 5.35
C ILE A 19 4.68 5.56 5.70
N LYS A 20 4.73 6.85 5.31
CA LYS A 20 3.66 7.82 5.61
C LYS A 20 2.31 7.39 5.04
N TRP A 21 2.31 6.88 3.81
CA TRP A 21 1.10 6.37 3.18
C TRP A 21 0.54 5.17 3.97
N TYR A 22 1.39 4.22 4.37
CA TYR A 22 0.96 3.03 5.11
C TYR A 22 0.35 3.38 6.48
N GLU A 23 0.95 4.34 7.21
CA GLU A 23 0.37 4.84 8.46
C GLU A 23 -1.07 5.36 8.27
N GLY A 24 -1.29 6.16 7.22
CA GLY A 24 -2.64 6.67 6.90
C GLY A 24 -3.59 5.62 6.32
N PHE A 25 -3.07 4.50 5.79
CA PHE A 25 -3.84 3.36 5.33
C PHE A 25 -4.29 2.46 6.48
N LYS A 26 -3.46 2.27 7.52
CA LYS A 26 -3.79 1.44 8.69
C LYS A 26 -5.09 1.84 9.36
N GLU A 27 -5.34 3.14 9.49
CA GLU A 27 -6.61 3.64 10.07
C GLU A 27 -7.82 3.17 9.25
N ILE A 28 -7.76 3.26 7.92
CA ILE A 28 -8.82 2.77 7.02
C ILE A 28 -8.99 1.27 7.16
N LEU A 29 -7.89 0.52 7.17
CA LEU A 29 -7.90 -0.92 7.29
C LEU A 29 -8.52 -1.37 8.62
N PHE A 30 -8.09 -0.80 9.74
CA PHE A 30 -8.63 -1.15 11.05
C PHE A 30 -10.08 -0.72 11.24
N GLU A 31 -10.48 0.41 10.67
CA GLU A 31 -11.88 0.81 10.64
C GLU A 31 -12.72 -0.18 9.81
N ALA A 32 -12.23 -0.60 8.63
CA ALA A 32 -12.87 -1.62 7.81
C ALA A 32 -12.99 -2.95 8.57
N ILE A 33 -11.93 -3.39 9.26
CA ILE A 33 -11.94 -4.59 10.13
C ILE A 33 -12.97 -4.45 11.25
N LYS A 34 -12.99 -3.32 11.95
CA LYS A 34 -13.92 -3.07 13.06
C LYS A 34 -15.38 -3.05 12.60
N ASN A 35 -15.63 -2.55 11.39
CA ASN A 35 -16.97 -2.44 10.81
C ASN A 35 -17.45 -3.71 10.10
N GLN A 36 -16.65 -4.78 10.10
CA GLN A 36 -17.06 -6.03 9.49
C GLN A 36 -17.93 -6.89 10.40
N ALA A 37 -19.18 -7.07 9.98
CA ALA A 37 -20.10 -8.03 10.60
C ALA A 37 -19.93 -9.46 10.07
N GLU A 38 -19.50 -9.68 8.81
CA GLU A 38 -19.59 -11.03 8.17
C GLU A 38 -18.48 -11.40 7.17
N SER A 39 -17.65 -10.49 6.66
CA SER A 39 -16.75 -10.79 5.52
C SER A 39 -15.28 -10.78 5.93
N ARG A 40 -14.61 -11.92 6.09
CA ARG A 40 -13.19 -12.05 6.55
C ARG A 40 -12.09 -11.48 5.62
N SER A 41 -12.44 -10.52 4.75
CA SER A 41 -11.51 -9.92 3.79
C SER A 41 -11.88 -8.49 3.40
N TYR A 42 -10.87 -7.71 3.01
CA TYR A 42 -10.99 -6.37 2.46
C TYR A 42 -10.18 -6.28 1.17
N SER A 43 -10.84 -5.89 0.08
CA SER A 43 -10.18 -5.66 -1.20
C SER A 43 -9.94 -4.18 -1.40
N LEU A 44 -8.67 -3.83 -1.57
CA LEU A 44 -8.19 -2.51 -1.91
C LEU A 44 -7.86 -2.46 -3.40
N THR A 45 -8.64 -1.73 -4.18
CA THR A 45 -8.28 -1.42 -5.56
C THR A 45 -7.17 -0.37 -5.56
N ILE A 46 -6.03 -0.69 -6.16
CA ILE A 46 -4.91 0.25 -6.28
C ILE A 46 -4.65 0.52 -7.77
N GLY A 47 -5.21 1.62 -8.26
CA GLY A 47 -5.01 2.12 -9.62
C GLY A 47 -5.65 3.49 -9.82
N GLU A 48 -4.83 4.46 -10.27
CA GLU A 48 -5.05 5.85 -10.76
C GLU A 48 -5.96 6.83 -9.97
N ASN A 49 -6.94 6.33 -9.21
CA ASN A 49 -7.96 7.13 -8.52
C ASN A 49 -7.97 6.93 -7.00
N ASN A 50 -6.91 6.37 -6.42
CA ASN A 50 -6.78 6.46 -4.97
C ASN A 50 -6.25 7.87 -4.65
N ALA A 51 -7.17 8.78 -4.32
CA ALA A 51 -6.87 10.19 -4.04
C ALA A 51 -5.76 10.39 -2.99
N LYS A 52 -5.52 9.40 -2.11
CA LYS A 52 -4.41 9.41 -1.14
C LYS A 52 -3.05 9.03 -1.75
N LEU A 53 -3.02 8.24 -2.82
CA LEU A 53 -1.80 7.84 -3.54
C LEU A 53 -1.24 9.00 -4.37
N ASN A 54 -2.13 9.77 -4.99
CA ASN A 54 -1.76 10.96 -5.77
C ASN A 54 -1.30 12.15 -4.90
N GLN A 55 -1.35 12.03 -3.56
CA GLN A 55 -0.91 13.08 -2.63
C GLN A 55 0.59 13.03 -2.30
N TYR A 56 1.25 11.91 -2.56
CA TYR A 56 2.68 11.75 -2.28
C TYR A 56 3.46 11.79 -3.59
N GLU A 57 4.20 12.87 -3.84
CA GLU A 57 5.11 12.95 -4.99
C GLU A 57 6.21 11.88 -4.86
N PHE A 58 6.66 11.33 -5.99
CA PHE A 58 7.76 10.36 -6.06
C PHE A 58 7.54 9.10 -5.21
N ILE A 59 6.44 8.37 -5.46
CA ILE A 59 6.26 7.02 -4.91
C ILE A 59 5.84 6.04 -6.00
N SER A 60 6.60 4.97 -6.17
CA SER A 60 6.24 3.90 -7.11
C SER A 60 5.29 2.88 -6.47
N TYR A 61 4.38 2.36 -7.29
CA TYR A 61 3.40 1.34 -6.88
C TYR A 61 4.07 0.09 -6.28
N GLY A 62 5.19 -0.36 -6.86
CA GLY A 62 5.92 -1.52 -6.38
C GLY A 62 6.38 -1.37 -4.93
N VAL A 63 6.95 -0.22 -4.58
CA VAL A 63 7.43 0.05 -3.21
C VAL A 63 6.28 0.04 -2.21
N LEU A 64 5.12 0.59 -2.58
CA LEU A 64 3.93 0.57 -1.72
C LEU A 64 3.38 -0.83 -1.51
N ARG A 65 3.26 -1.60 -2.59
CA ARG A 65 2.81 -2.99 -2.53
C ARG A 65 3.73 -3.82 -1.64
N ASP A 66 5.03 -3.71 -1.85
CA ASP A 66 6.02 -4.47 -1.09
C ASP A 66 6.00 -4.06 0.39
N LYS A 67 5.85 -2.77 0.69
CA LYS A 67 5.68 -2.27 2.07
C LYS A 67 4.41 -2.82 2.72
N LEU A 68 3.28 -2.76 2.02
CA LEU A 68 2.00 -3.31 2.47
C LEU A 68 2.12 -4.81 2.77
N GLN A 69 2.69 -5.58 1.84
CA GLN A 69 2.85 -7.01 1.99
C GLN A 69 3.66 -7.34 3.26
N ILE A 70 4.84 -6.74 3.43
CA ILE A 70 5.72 -6.97 4.58
C ILE A 70 5.00 -6.67 5.90
N GLU A 71 4.32 -5.52 5.97
CA GLU A 71 3.68 -5.08 7.21
C GLU A 71 2.43 -5.92 7.54
N LEU A 72 1.63 -6.29 6.53
CA LEU A 72 0.43 -7.10 6.72
C LEU A 72 0.77 -8.54 7.08
N GLU A 73 1.73 -9.15 6.40
CA GLU A 73 2.25 -10.48 6.74
C GLU A 73 2.84 -10.49 8.16
N GLY A 74 3.57 -9.42 8.54
CA GLY A 74 4.11 -9.25 9.89
C GLY A 74 3.04 -9.15 10.99
N LEU A 75 1.83 -8.70 10.64
CA LEU A 75 0.67 -8.65 11.52
C LEU A 75 -0.20 -9.92 11.46
N GLY A 76 0.18 -10.91 10.64
CA GLY A 76 -0.56 -12.17 10.48
C GLY A 76 -1.77 -12.09 9.53
N TYR A 77 -1.85 -11.04 8.71
CA TYR A 77 -2.88 -10.91 7.68
C TYR A 77 -2.47 -11.66 6.41
N GLY A 78 -3.45 -12.23 5.71
CA GLY A 78 -3.25 -12.77 4.37
C GLY A 78 -3.20 -11.64 3.35
N PHE A 79 -2.28 -11.74 2.40
CA PHE A 79 -2.06 -10.75 1.35
C PHE A 79 -2.10 -11.43 -0.03
N GLU A 80 -2.95 -10.94 -0.92
CA GLU A 80 -3.03 -11.41 -2.31
C GLU A 80 -3.02 -10.21 -3.27
N TYR A 81 -2.13 -10.26 -4.26
CA TYR A 81 -2.06 -9.28 -5.33
C TYR A 81 -2.63 -9.86 -6.61
N ILE A 82 -3.63 -9.21 -7.18
CA ILE A 82 -4.26 -9.62 -8.42
C ILE A 82 -4.15 -8.51 -9.45
N ASN A 83 -3.54 -8.84 -10.59
CA ASN A 83 -3.41 -7.96 -11.74
C ASN A 83 -4.49 -8.32 -12.77
N HIS A 84 -5.55 -7.51 -12.85
CA HIS A 84 -6.65 -7.69 -13.79
C HIS A 84 -6.60 -6.65 -14.93
N ARG A 85 -7.19 -6.97 -16.09
CA ARG A 85 -7.30 -6.04 -17.22
C ARG A 85 -8.03 -4.73 -16.89
N GLU A 86 -8.89 -4.75 -15.88
CA GLU A 86 -9.69 -3.60 -15.43
C GLU A 86 -9.04 -2.81 -14.29
N GLY A 87 -7.92 -3.31 -13.76
CA GLY A 87 -7.23 -2.69 -12.63
C GLY A 87 -6.50 -3.71 -11.76
N SER A 88 -5.48 -3.22 -11.07
CA SER A 88 -4.76 -3.98 -10.05
C SER A 88 -5.46 -3.81 -8.70
N TYR A 89 -5.62 -4.90 -7.96
CA TYR A 89 -6.17 -4.86 -6.61
C TYR A 89 -5.38 -5.76 -5.66
N ILE A 90 -5.41 -5.38 -4.39
CA ILE A 90 -4.81 -6.10 -3.28
C ILE A 90 -5.95 -6.57 -2.39
N THR A 91 -6.03 -7.87 -2.14
CA THR A 91 -6.96 -8.43 -1.17
C THR A 91 -6.22 -8.74 0.11
N ILE A 92 -6.75 -8.22 1.22
CA ILE A 92 -6.24 -8.41 2.58
C ILE A 92 -7.26 -9.30 3.29
N SER A 93 -6.82 -10.39 3.92
CA SER A 93 -7.71 -11.33 4.60
C SER A 93 -7.28 -11.57 6.06
N TRP A 94 -8.25 -11.86 6.93
CA TRP A 94 -8.03 -12.14 8.35
C TRP A 94 -8.96 -13.23 8.85
N ASN A 95 -8.60 -13.87 9.96
CA ASN A 95 -9.34 -14.99 10.55
C ASN A 95 -10.10 -14.60 11.82
#